data_AF-A0A821PSR9-F1
#
_entry.id   AF-A0A821PSR9-F1
#
_cell.length_a   1.000
_cell.length_b   1.000
_cell.length_c   1.000
_cell.angle_alpha   90.00
_cell.angle_beta   90.00
_cell.angle_gamma   90.00
#
_symmetry.space_group_name_H-M   'P 1'
#
loop_
_entity.id
_entity.type
_entity.pdbx_description
1 polymer ?
#
loop_
_entity_poly.entity_id
_entity_poly.type
_entity_poly.pdbx_seq_one_letter_code
_entity_poly.pdbx_strand_id
1 'polypeptide(L)' 'LLQIDVRNRYGNLANGVDDIQSHQWFSGTNWIGIYQRQVEAPFVPKTKGPGDASNFKEYEEEPRKKI' A
#
# COMPACT_ATOMS: atom_id res chain seq x y z
N LEU A 1 -8.05 14.74 -0.45
CA LEU A 1 -7.54 13.93 -1.59
C LEU A 1 -8.46 13.98 -2.81
N LEU A 2 -9.76 13.67 -2.69
CA LEU A 2 -10.70 13.76 -3.81
C LEU A 2 -11.21 15.19 -4.01
N GLN A 3 -10.36 16.04 -4.57
CA GLN A 3 -10.72 17.41 -4.95
C GLN A 3 -10.88 17.52 -6.47
N ILE A 4 -11.95 18.20 -6.89
CA ILE A 4 -12.29 18.43 -8.31
C ILE A 4 -11.21 19.28 -8.96
N ASP A 5 -10.90 20.44 -8.37
CA ASP A 5 -9.74 21.24 -8.79
C ASP A 5 -8.46 20.62 -8.21
N VAL A 6 -7.54 20.22 -9.09
CA VAL A 6 -6.25 19.65 -8.74
C VAL A 6 -5.38 20.62 -7.93
N ARG A 7 -5.55 21.93 -8.10
CA ARG A 7 -4.77 22.96 -7.38
C ARG A 7 -5.09 23.00 -5.88
N ASN A 8 -6.24 22.46 -5.49
CA ASN A 8 -6.67 22.39 -4.08
C ASN A 8 -6.47 21.00 -3.48
N ARG A 9 -5.88 20.06 -4.23
CA ARG A 9 -5.70 18.68 -3.80
C ARG A 9 -4.49 18.56 -2.88
N TYR A 10 -4.68 17.99 -1.69
CA TYR A 10 -3.56 17.58 -0.82
C TYR A 10 -2.60 16.67 -1.59
N GLY A 11 -1.29 16.89 -1.45
CA GLY A 11 -0.27 16.30 -2.32
C GLY A 11 0.14 17.21 -3.48
N ASN A 12 -0.65 18.24 -3.80
CA ASN A 12 -0.39 19.21 -4.88
C ASN A 12 -0.41 20.67 -4.41
N LEU A 13 -0.52 20.90 -3.10
CA LEU A 13 -0.38 22.23 -2.49
C LEU A 13 1.11 22.54 -2.25
N ALA A 14 1.40 23.71 -1.70
CA ALA A 14 2.78 24.17 -1.46
C ALA A 14 3.61 23.22 -0.58
N ASN A 15 3.01 22.57 0.42
CA ASN A 15 3.71 21.60 1.28
C ASN A 15 3.70 20.17 0.71
N GLY A 16 3.14 19.97 -0.49
CA GLY A 16 3.14 18.69 -1.17
C GLY A 16 2.53 17.55 -0.33
N VAL A 17 3.32 16.51 -0.10
CA VAL A 17 2.91 15.31 0.65
C VAL A 17 2.80 15.58 2.16
N ASP A 18 3.46 16.60 2.68
CA ASP A 18 3.47 16.88 4.11
C ASP A 18 2.07 17.24 4.61
N ASP A 19 1.26 17.94 3.80
CA ASP A 19 -0.15 18.22 4.11
C ASP A 19 -0.98 16.94 4.29
N ILE A 20 -0.59 15.83 3.66
CA ILE A 20 -1.20 14.51 3.87
C ILE A 20 -0.68 13.91 5.16
N GLN A 21 0.65 13.90 5.36
CA GLN A 21 1.28 13.25 6.51
C GLN A 21 0.92 13.90 7.86
N SER A 22 0.72 15.22 7.87
CA SER A 22 0.37 16.01 9.06
C SER A 22 -1.13 16.14 9.30
N HIS A 23 -1.99 15.58 8.44
CA HIS A 23 -3.44 15.64 8.64
C HIS A 23 -3.88 14.86 9.88
N GLN A 24 -4.89 15.35 10.61
CA GLN A 24 -5.36 14.78 11.90
C GLN A 24 -5.62 13.26 11.86
N TRP A 25 -6.09 12.75 10.71
CA TRP A 25 -6.31 11.31 10.50
C TRP A 25 -5.05 10.47 10.71
N PHE A 26 -3.87 11.03 10.42
CA PHE A 26 -2.56 10.40 10.57
C PHE A 26 -1.81 10.82 11.85
N SER A 27 -2.47 11.47 12.82
CA SER A 27 -1.83 11.95 14.05
C SER A 27 -1.13 10.87 14.87
N GLY A 28 -1.60 9.61 14.79
CA GLY A 28 -0.97 8.45 15.45
C GLY A 28 0.04 7.70 14.58
N THR A 29 0.28 8.14 13.34
CA THR A 29 1.07 7.38 12.37
C THR A 29 2.57 7.63 12.56
N ASN A 30 3.30 6.60 12.98
CA ASN A 30 4.77 6.62 13.00
C ASN A 30 5.32 6.36 11.59
N TRP A 31 5.48 7.42 10.80
CA TRP A 31 5.97 7.35 9.42
C TRP A 31 7.37 6.71 9.30
N ILE A 32 8.29 7.04 10.20
CA ILE A 32 9.65 6.47 10.22
C ILE A 32 9.60 4.99 10.58
N GLY A 33 8.79 4.60 11.56
CA GLY A 33 8.59 3.21 11.95
C GLY A 33 8.00 2.37 10.82
N ILE A 34 7.04 2.92 10.05
CA ILE A 34 6.50 2.26 8.85
C ILE A 34 7.60 2.06 7.81
N TYR A 35 8.38 3.11 7.51
CA TYR A 35 9.50 3.03 6.56
C TYR A 35 10.52 1.97 6.97
N GLN A 36 10.83 1.88 8.26
CA GLN A 36 11.77 0.91 8.82
C GLN A 36 11.16 -0.49 9.09
N ARG A 37 9.88 -0.71 8.73
CA ARG A 37 9.14 -1.97 8.98
C ARG A 37 9.10 -2.39 10.45
N GLN A 38 9.05 -1.41 11.36
CA GLN A 38 8.99 -1.63 12.81
C GLN A 38 7.57 -1.61 13.37
N VAL A 39 6.60 -1.07 12.60
CA VAL A 39 5.20 -1.09 12.99
C VAL A 39 4.61 -2.46 12.66
N GLU A 40 3.98 -3.09 13.65
CA GLU A 40 3.28 -4.37 13.46
C GLU A 40 2.13 -4.20 12.46
N ALA A 41 2.06 -5.09 11.47
CA ALA A 41 0.99 -5.09 10.50
C ALA A 41 -0.33 -5.49 11.19
N PRO A 42 -1.48 -4.90 10.81
CA PRO A 42 -2.77 -5.25 11.40
C PRO A 42 -3.18 -6.71 11.13
N PHE A 43 -2.58 -7.34 10.12
CA PHE A 43 -2.81 -8.72 9.76
C PHE A 43 -1.58 -9.29 9.05
N VAL A 44 -1.17 -10.49 9.45
CA VAL A 44 -0.15 -11.29 8.77
C VAL A 44 -0.86 -12.42 8.02
N PRO A 45 -0.77 -12.49 6.68
CA PRO A 45 -1.43 -13.52 5.90
C PRO A 45 -0.87 -14.91 6.23
N LYS A 46 -1.76 -15.90 6.29
CA LYS A 46 -1.36 -17.30 6.46
C LYS A 46 -0.71 -17.78 5.16
N THR A 47 0.52 -18.26 5.26
CA THR A 47 1.24 -18.90 4.14
C THR A 47 1.92 -20.17 4.65
N LYS A 48 1.99 -21.19 3.81
CA LYS A 48 2.69 -22.45 4.08
C LYS A 48 4.18 -22.40 3.72
N GLY A 49 4.62 -21.34 3.03
CA GLY A 49 5.99 -21.15 2.57
C GLY A 49 6.08 -20.35 1.26
N PRO A 50 7.29 -20.16 0.70
CA PRO A 50 7.51 -19.30 -0.46
C PRO A 50 6.78 -19.72 -1.75
N GLY A 51 6.39 -20.99 -1.89
CA GLY A 51 5.65 -21.50 -3.04
C GLY A 51 4.14 -21.64 -2.83
N ASP A 52 3.60 -21.14 -1.71
CA ASP A 52 2.17 -21.27 -1.40
C ASP A 52 1.32 -20.30 -2.22
N ALA A 53 0.49 -20.85 -3.11
CA ALA A 53 -0.45 -20.11 -3.94
C ALA A 53 -1.87 -19.97 -3.32
N SER A 54 -2.10 -20.39 -2.08
CA SER A 54 -3.45 -20.43 -1.47
C SER A 54 -4.14 -19.07 -1.29
N ASN A 55 -3.40 -17.96 -1.32
CA ASN A 55 -3.96 -16.59 -1.30
C ASN A 55 -4.24 -16.03 -2.70
N PHE A 56 -4.04 -16.83 -3.75
CA PHE A 56 -4.35 -16.49 -5.15
C PHE A 56 -5.57 -17.31 -5.62
N LYS A 57 -6.18 -16.86 -6.73
CA LYS A 57 -7.23 -17.63 -7.40
C LYS A 57 -6.61 -18.70 -8.30
N GLU A 58 -7.34 -19.80 -8.48
CA GLU A 58 -7.02 -20.80 -9.51
C GLU A 58 -7.50 -20.31 -10.88
N TYR A 59 -6.68 -20.56 -11.90
CA TYR A 59 -6.96 -20.25 -13.30
C TYR A 59 -6.62 -21.48 -14.14
N GLU A 60 -7.22 -21.59 -15.32
CA GLU A 60 -6.85 -22.64 -16.28
C GLU A 60 -5.41 -22.42 -16.79
N GLU A 61 -4.62 -23.49 -16.82
CA GLU A 61 -3.23 -23.45 -17.26
C GLU A 61 -3.14 -23.41 -18.79
N GLU A 62 -2.54 -22.35 -19.32
CA GLU A 62 -2.25 -22.23 -20.75
C GLU A 62 -1.01 -23.07 -21.12
N PRO A 63 -1.02 -23.80 -22.25
CA PRO A 63 0.13 -24.56 -22.68
C PRO A 63 1.31 -23.62 -22.97
N ARG A 64 2.48 -23.90 -22.38
CA ARG A 64 3.71 -23.19 -22.72
C ARG A 64 4.07 -23.45 -24.19
N LYS A 65 4.16 -22.39 -24.99
CA LYS A 65 4.69 -22.47 -26.36
C LYS A 65 6.16 -22.90 -26.30
N LYS A 66 6.49 -24.04 -26.91
CA LYS A 66 7.88 -24.43 -27.14
C LYS A 66 8.44 -23.53 -28.24
N ILE A 67 9.53 -22.84 -27.97
CA ILE A 67 10.33 -22.08 -28.96
C ILE A 67 11.24 -23.08 -29.68
#